data_AF-A0AAJ1Z4Z7-F1
#
_entry.id   AF-A0AAJ1Z4Z7-F1
#
_cell.length_a   1.000
_cell.length_b   1.000
_cell.length_c   1.000
_cell.angle_alpha   90.00
_cell.angle_beta   90.00
_cell.angle_gamma   90.00
#
_symmetry.space_group_name_H-M   'P 1'
#
loop_
_entity.id
_entity.type
_entity.pdbx_description
1 polymer ?
#
loop_
_entity_poly.entity_id
_entity_poly.type
_entity_poly.pdbx_seq_one_letter_code
_entity_poly.pdbx_strand_id
1 'polypeptide(L)' 'MIPLGVYALYSLLFYLCTRTIQFTISYIKAYYKSSTGNELLISGTWKTVLLDAPEGILVILGAIALYQFTKKSPEKMESM' A
#
# COMPACT_ATOMS: atom_id res chain seq x y z
N MET A 1 -1.03 -23.27 5.57
CA MET A 1 -1.37 -22.46 4.39
C MET A 1 -2.30 -21.35 4.83
N ILE A 2 -1.87 -20.09 4.84
CA ILE A 2 -2.72 -18.96 5.24
C ILE A 2 -3.79 -18.75 4.15
N PRO A 3 -5.09 -18.58 4.48
CA PRO A 3 -6.15 -18.44 3.49
C PRO A 3 -5.98 -17.16 2.65
N LEU A 4 -6.28 -17.22 1.35
CA LEU A 4 -6.23 -16.08 0.43
C LEU A 4 -7.03 -14.86 0.94
N GLY A 5 -8.16 -15.11 1.61
CA GLY A 5 -9.00 -14.06 2.21
C GLY A 5 -8.31 -13.29 3.33
N VAL A 6 -7.36 -13.90 4.05
CA VAL A 6 -6.59 -13.23 5.11
C VAL A 6 -5.58 -12.27 4.49
N TYR A 7 -4.88 -12.66 3.41
CA TYR A 7 -3.99 -11.76 2.67
C TYR A 7 -4.73 -10.57 2.06
N ALA A 8 -5.93 -10.78 1.53
CA ALA A 8 -6.75 -9.70 0.98
C ALA A 8 -7.13 -8.67 2.05
N LEU A 9 -7.51 -9.11 3.25
CA LEU A 9 -7.85 -8.23 4.37
C LEU A 9 -6.64 -7.44 4.85
N TYR A 10 -5.48 -8.08 5.03
CA TYR A 10 -4.25 -7.41 5.42
C TYR A 10 -3.80 -6.37 4.39
N SER A 11 -3.82 -6.71 3.10
CA SER A 11 -3.47 -5.78 2.02
C SER A 11 -4.44 -4.60 1.96
N LEU A 12 -5.74 -4.82 2.17
CA LEU A 12 -6.74 -3.76 2.18
C LEU A 12 -6.56 -2.81 3.38
N LEU A 13 -6.36 -3.35 4.58
CA LEU A 13 -6.10 -2.54 5.78
C LEU A 13 -4.82 -1.72 5.63
N PHE A 14 -3.77 -2.34 5.11
CA PHE A 14 -2.50 -1.66 4.87
C PHE A 14 -2.62 -0.56 3.80
N TYR A 15 -3.39 -0.80 2.73
CA TYR A 15 -3.71 0.20 1.71
C TYR A 15 -4.51 1.39 2.28
N LEU A 16 -5.50 1.12 3.14
CA LEU A 16 -6.26 2.17 3.82
C LEU A 16 -5.36 3.02 4.74
N CYS A 17 -4.50 2.38 5.53
CA CYS A 17 -3.53 3.08 6.38
C CYS A 17 -2.56 3.97 5.59
N THR A 18 -2.02 3.48 4.48
CA THR A 18 -1.11 4.28 3.64
C THR A 18 -1.83 5.46 2.99
N ARG A 19 -3.08 5.27 2.53
CA ARG A 19 -3.92 6.37 2.02
C ARG A 19 -4.23 7.43 3.07
N THR A 20 -4.56 7.05 4.30
CA THR A 20 -4.83 8.02 5.36
C THR A 20 -3.58 8.81 5.72
N ILE A 21 -2.41 8.16 5.80
CA ILE A 21 -1.12 8.85 6.04
C ILE A 21 -0.82 9.85 4.91
N GLN A 22 -0.97 9.45 3.64
CA GLN A 22 -0.79 10.36 2.49
C GLN A 22 -1.72 11.58 2.56
N PHE A 23 -2.99 11.35 2.90
CA PHE A 23 -3.99 12.40 3.02
C PHE A 23 -3.64 13.37 4.15
N THR A 24 -3.31 12.85 5.34
CA THR A 24 -2.92 13.66 6.51
C THR A 24 -1.68 14.48 6.22
N ILE A 25 -0.65 13.92 5.58
CA ILE A 25 0.56 14.67 5.20
C ILE A 25 0.21 15.80 4.24
N SER A 26 -0.62 15.53 3.23
CA SER A 26 -1.04 16.53 2.25
C SER A 26 -1.85 17.65 2.90
N TYR A 27 -2.76 17.29 3.82
CA TYR A 27 -3.57 18.25 4.58
C TYR A 27 -2.69 19.15 5.45
N ILE A 28 -1.74 18.58 6.21
CA ILE A 28 -0.83 19.35 7.06
C ILE A 28 0.05 20.28 6.22
N LYS A 29 0.56 19.82 5.06
CA LYS A 29 1.31 20.68 4.14
C LYS A 29 0.48 21.86 3.65
N ALA A 30 -0.75 21.62 3.21
CA ALA A 30 -1.64 22.66 2.72
C ALA A 30 -2.00 23.66 3.83
N TYR A 31 -2.32 23.17 5.03
CA TYR A 31 -2.60 24.00 6.20
C TYR A 31 -1.40 24.87 6.58
N TYR A 32 -0.20 24.29 6.66
CA TYR A 32 1.02 25.01 6.99
C TYR A 32 1.33 26.11 5.97
N LYS A 33 1.18 25.80 4.67
CA LYS A 33 1.34 26.77 3.58
C LYS A 33 0.32 27.91 3.66
N SER A 34 -0.94 27.58 3.95
CA SER A 34 -1.99 28.58 4.13
C SER A 34 -1.78 29.45 5.37
N SER A 35 -1.22 28.91 6.44
CA SER A 35 -1.07 29.62 7.72
C SER A 35 0.20 30.45 7.81
N THR A 36 1.29 30.03 7.14
CA THR A 36 2.61 30.65 7.28
C THR A 36 3.14 31.27 5.99
N GLY A 37 2.50 30.98 4.85
CA GLY A 37 3.01 31.33 3.52
C GLY A 37 4.21 30.48 3.06
N ASN A 38 4.78 29.66 3.94
CA ASN A 38 5.96 28.84 3.67
C ASN A 38 5.59 27.37 3.41
N GLU A 39 6.45 26.64 2.69
CA GLU A 39 6.25 25.21 2.50
C GLU A 39 6.76 24.40 3.68
N LEU A 40 5.97 23.40 4.10
CA LEU A 40 6.37 22.48 5.15
C LEU A 40 7.43 21.50 4.61
N LEU A 41 8.66 21.67 5.07
CA LEU A 41 9.78 20.78 4.72
C LEU A 41 9.75 19.53 5.57
N ILE A 42 9.17 18.46 5.01
CA ILE A 42 9.34 17.10 5.54
C ILE A 42 10.66 16.57 5.00
N SER A 43 11.56 16.13 5.89
CA SER A 43 12.84 15.57 5.45
C SER A 43 12.64 14.34 4.56
N GLY A 44 13.56 14.12 3.62
CA GLY A 44 13.50 12.97 2.71
C GLY A 44 13.38 11.63 3.46
N THR A 45 14.06 11.49 4.60
CA THR A 45 14.01 10.31 5.46
C THR A 45 12.58 9.98 5.91
N TRP A 46 11.81 10.99 6.35
CA TRP A 46 10.43 10.76 6.79
C TRP A 46 9.48 10.45 5.63
N LYS A 47 9.72 11.04 4.44
CA LYS A 47 8.96 10.69 3.24
C LYS A 47 9.15 9.22 2.88
N THR A 48 10.39 8.74 2.88
CA THR A 48 10.70 7.35 2.53
C THR A 48 10.17 6.35 3.54
N VAL A 49 10.26 6.64 4.84
CA VAL A 49 9.76 5.76 5.89
C VAL A 49 8.23 5.70 5.90
N LEU A 50 7.55 6.84 5.71
CA LEU A 50 6.09 6.92 5.84
C LEU A 50 5.33 6.55 4.57
N LEU A 51 5.95 6.67 3.40
CA LEU A 51 5.26 6.51 2.11
C LEU A 51 5.93 5.47 1.21
N ASP A 52 7.21 5.66 0.89
CA ASP A 52 7.87 4.86 -0.14
C ASP A 52 8.06 3.38 0.31
N ALA A 53 8.47 3.16 1.56
CA ALA A 53 8.63 1.80 2.09
C ALA A 53 7.30 1.03 2.21
N PRO A 54 6.21 1.62 2.75
CA PRO A 54 4.89 0.98 2.72
C PRO A 54 4.38 0.66 1.31
N GLU A 55 4.54 1.59 0.36
CA GLU A 55 4.10 1.36 -1.02
C GLU A 55 4.83 0.18 -1.67
N GLY A 56 6.13 0.03 -1.44
CA GLY A 56 6.90 -1.13 -1.89
C GLY A 56 6.41 -2.46 -1.30
N ILE A 57 6.01 -2.47 -0.02
CA ILE A 57 5.45 -3.66 0.64
C ILE A 57 4.12 -4.06 -0.01
N LEU A 58 3.26 -3.10 -0.35
CA LEU A 58 1.99 -3.37 -1.05
C LEU A 58 2.19 -4.01 -2.42
N VAL A 59 3.17 -3.53 -3.18
CA VAL A 59 3.51 -4.10 -4.50
C VAL A 59 3.91 -5.57 -4.35
N ILE A 60 4.75 -5.89 -3.37
CA ILE A 60 5.19 -7.27 -3.10
C ILE A 60 4.00 -8.15 -2.69
N LEU A 61 3.15 -7.67 -1.78
CA LEU A 61 1.96 -8.41 -1.34
C LEU A 61 0.97 -8.65 -2.50
N GLY A 62 0.78 -7.65 -3.37
CA GLY A 62 -0.04 -7.77 -4.57
C GLY A 62 0.50 -8.82 -5.54
N ALA A 63 1.82 -8.83 -5.77
CA ALA A 63 2.48 -9.83 -6.63
C ALA A 63 2.34 -11.25 -6.06
N ILE A 64 2.49 -11.43 -4.75
CA ILE A 64 2.29 -12.73 -4.07
C ILE A 64 0.84 -13.19 -4.22
N ALA A 65 -0.14 -12.30 -4.02
CA ALA A 65 -1.55 -12.62 -4.18
C ALA A 65 -1.88 -13.05 -5.62
N LEU A 66 -1.35 -12.34 -6.61
CA LEU A 66 -1.53 -12.65 -8.03
C LEU A 66 -0.89 -14.00 -8.41
N TYR A 67 0.30 -14.29 -7.88
CA TYR A 67 0.97 -15.58 -8.07
C TYR A 67 0.15 -16.73 -7.46
N GLN A 68 -0.40 -16.57 -6.26
CA GLN A 68 -1.26 -17.60 -5.67
C GLN A 68 -2.58 -17.80 -6.43
N PHE A 69 -3.15 -16.72 -6.96
CA PHE A 69 -4.37 -16.79 -7.78
C PHE A 69 -4.12 -17.54 -9.08
N THR A 70 -3.06 -17.19 -9.81
CA THR A 70 -2.68 -17.86 -11.07
C THR A 70 -2.27 -19.31 -10.85
N LYS A 71 -1.60 -19.63 -9.74
CA LYS A 71 -1.23 -21.01 -9.39
C LYS A 71 -2.42 -21.90 -9.04
N LYS A 72 -3.56 -21.34 -8.61
CA LYS A 72 -4.82 -22.10 -8.45
C LYS A 72 -5.54 -22.42 -9.77
N SER A 73 -5.02 -21.93 -10.91
CA SER A 73 -5.63 -22.10 -12.24
C SER A 73 -4.65 -22.77 -13.23
N PRO A 74 -4.17 -23.99 -12.92
CA PRO A 74 -4.34 -25.03 -13.94
C PRO A 74 -4.51 -26.42 -13.29
N GLU A 75 -5.74 -26.88 -13.07
CA GLU A 75 -6.01 -28.30 -12.85
C GLU A 75 -7.49 -28.63 -13.18
N LYS A 76 -7.93 -28.28 -14.39
CA LYS A 76 -9.04 -28.99 -15.05
C LYS A 76 -9.05 -28.75 -16.57
N MET A 77 -7.97 -29.12 -17.25
CA MET A 77 -8.00 -29.37 -18.69
C MET A 77 -7.24 -30.65 -19.07
N GLU A 78 -7.11 -31.61 -18.14
CA GLU A 78 -6.66 -32.96 -18.48
C GLU A 78 -7.54 -33.99 -17.76
N SER A 79 -8.70 -34.26 -18.36
CA SER A 79 -9.17 -35.63 -18.51
C SER A 79 -10.17 -35.66 -19.66
N MET A 80 -9.68 -36.27 -20.73
CA MET A 80 -10.38 -36.81 -21.89
C MET A 80 -11.71 -37.49 -21.54
#